data_AF-A0A0F9FST7-F1
#
_entry.id   AF-A0A0F9FST7-F1
#
_cell.length_a   1.000
_cell.length_b   1.000
_cell.length_c   1.000
_cell.angle_alpha   90.00
_cell.angle_beta   90.00
_cell.angle_gamma   90.00
#
_symmetry.space_group_name_H-M   'P 1'
#
loop_
_entity.id
_entity.type
_entity.pdbx_description
1 polymer ?
#
loop_
_entity_poly.entity_id
_entity_poly.type
_entity_poly.pdbx_seq_one_letter_code
_entity_poly.pdbx_strand_id
1 'polypeptide(L)'
;MKALTLKQPWLYTITDLDKWVENRTWPIPNKYLGEWVALHAGKTIDQREWAQAEVIHGRPITKDVPIGAVVAVVTFTHVVNRLEQLTGIKRKWFFGPYGWVIGRKFILDYPIPCRGMLKLWQLPEEIKVEILRQMEDRRVDGYLFATAKEKEQQEKWAKEAEKKT
;
A
#
# COMPACT_ATOMS: atom_id res chain seq x y z
N MET A 1 -4.67 15.35 0.33
CA MET A 1 -4.75 13.87 0.36
C MET A 1 -5.40 13.47 1.67
N LYS A 2 -6.29 12.47 1.68
CA LYS A 2 -6.80 11.91 2.94
C LYS A 2 -5.84 10.86 3.50
N ALA A 3 -5.89 10.66 4.80
CA ALA A 3 -5.12 9.64 5.48
C ALA A 3 -6.03 8.78 6.37
N LEU A 4 -5.60 7.54 6.58
CA LEU A 4 -6.24 6.56 7.43
C LEU A 4 -5.22 5.98 8.40
N THR A 5 -5.50 6.11 9.70
CA THR A 5 -4.68 5.48 10.73
C THR A 5 -5.12 4.02 10.92
N LEU A 6 -4.13 3.13 10.96
CA LEU A 6 -4.29 1.69 11.13
C LEU A 6 -3.40 1.24 12.29
N LYS A 7 -3.87 0.29 13.09
CA LYS A 7 -3.01 -0.36 14.09
C LYS A 7 -2.04 -1.32 13.41
N GLN A 8 -0.91 -1.55 14.05
CA GLN A 8 -0.09 -2.72 13.75
C GLN A 8 -0.66 -3.96 14.47
N PRO A 9 -0.65 -5.14 13.84
CA PRO A 9 0.05 -5.49 12.57
C PRO A 9 -0.76 -5.21 11.30
N TRP A 10 -2.01 -4.75 11.38
CA TRP A 10 -2.89 -4.73 10.21
C TRP A 10 -2.36 -3.88 9.06
N LEU A 11 -1.69 -2.77 9.37
CA LEU A 11 -1.01 -1.99 8.33
C LEU A 11 0.10 -2.82 7.68
N TYR A 12 0.98 -3.45 8.47
CA TYR A 12 2.04 -4.32 7.95
C TYR A 12 1.51 -5.41 7.02
N THR A 13 0.37 -6.01 7.35
CA THR A 13 -0.24 -7.03 6.48
C THR A 13 -0.68 -6.49 5.11
N ILE A 14 -0.95 -5.19 4.98
CA ILE A 14 -1.26 -4.52 3.69
C ILE A 14 0.01 -4.26 2.89
N THR A 15 1.06 -3.79 3.56
CA THR A 15 2.29 -3.35 2.91
C THR A 15 3.13 -4.53 2.45
N ASP A 16 3.36 -5.50 3.34
CA ASP A 16 4.35 -6.56 3.20
C ASP A 16 3.75 -7.93 2.87
N LEU A 17 2.45 -8.11 3.12
CA LEU A 17 1.75 -9.37 2.87
C LEU A 17 0.68 -9.19 1.78
N ASP A 18 -0.32 -10.09 1.79
CA ASP A 18 -1.38 -10.20 0.79
C ASP A 18 -2.75 -9.67 1.28
N LYS A 19 -2.77 -8.75 2.26
CA LYS A 19 -4.02 -8.11 2.72
C LYS A 19 -4.45 -7.02 1.75
N TRP A 20 -5.50 -7.33 0.98
CA TRP A 20 -6.10 -6.42 -0.01
C TRP A 20 -7.48 -5.87 0.40
N VAL A 21 -7.86 -6.05 1.66
CA VAL A 21 -9.16 -5.61 2.19
C VAL A 21 -8.94 -4.96 3.54
N GLU A 22 -9.33 -3.70 3.69
CA GLU A 22 -9.33 -3.01 4.97
C GLU A 22 -10.71 -3.12 5.64
N ASN A 23 -10.78 -3.57 6.89
CA ASN A 23 -12.05 -3.81 7.58
C ASN A 23 -12.49 -2.59 8.38
N ARG A 24 -13.74 -2.18 8.23
CA ARG A 24 -14.32 -1.03 8.95
C ARG A 24 -15.77 -1.30 9.33
N THR A 25 -16.21 -0.60 10.38
CA THR A 25 -17.62 -0.56 10.80
C THR A 25 -18.48 0.36 9.92
N TRP A 26 -17.88 1.00 8.90
CA TRP A 26 -18.54 1.95 8.02
C TRP A 26 -17.98 1.85 6.58
N PRO A 27 -18.78 2.14 5.54
CA PRO A 27 -18.32 2.15 4.16
C PRO A 27 -17.49 3.40 3.87
N ILE A 28 -16.45 3.29 3.04
CA ILE A 28 -15.73 4.48 2.57
C ILE A 28 -16.68 5.36 1.73
N PRO A 29 -16.70 6.70 1.91
CA PRO A 29 -17.46 7.60 1.06
C PRO A 29 -17.02 7.51 -0.40
N ASN A 30 -17.98 7.42 -1.32
CA ASN A 30 -17.73 7.21 -2.76
C ASN A 30 -16.73 8.20 -3.37
N LYS A 31 -16.69 9.45 -2.90
CA LYS A 31 -15.75 10.49 -3.37
C LYS A 31 -14.27 10.18 -3.12
N TYR A 32 -13.96 9.15 -2.33
CA TYR A 32 -12.59 8.70 -2.07
C TYR A 32 -12.26 7.37 -2.77
N LEU A 33 -13.20 6.79 -3.53
CA LEU A 33 -12.88 5.66 -4.39
C LEU A 33 -12.03 6.14 -5.56
N GLY A 34 -10.98 5.40 -5.90
CA GLY A 34 -9.99 5.76 -6.92
C GLY A 34 -8.94 6.77 -6.47
N GLU A 35 -9.23 7.57 -5.44
CA GLU A 35 -8.32 8.54 -4.86
C GLU A 35 -7.21 7.89 -4.03
N TRP A 36 -6.05 8.55 -3.98
CA TRP A 36 -4.96 8.15 -3.09
C TRP A 36 -5.28 8.50 -1.63
N VAL A 37 -5.12 7.50 -0.76
CA VAL A 37 -5.25 7.61 0.69
C VAL A 37 -3.95 7.17 1.34
N ALA A 38 -3.37 8.02 2.18
CA ALA A 38 -2.19 7.70 2.97
C ALA A 38 -2.53 6.74 4.11
N LEU A 39 -1.66 5.75 4.32
CA LEU A 39 -1.76 4.79 5.43
C LEU A 39 -0.77 5.17 6.51
N HIS A 40 -1.30 5.55 7.67
CA HIS A 40 -0.54 5.91 8.86
C HIS A 40 -0.54 4.76 9.86
N ALA A 41 0.64 4.37 10.34
CA ALA A 41 0.80 3.39 11.40
C ALA A 41 0.57 4.05 12.76
N GLY A 42 -0.42 3.56 13.50
CA GLY A 42 -0.67 3.96 14.89
C GLY A 42 0.55 3.69 15.80
N LYS A 43 0.55 4.26 17.00
CA LYS A 43 1.64 4.11 17.97
C LYS A 43 1.56 2.83 18.81
N THR A 44 0.44 2.14 18.77
CA THR A 44 0.17 0.97 19.62
C THR A 44 0.30 -0.30 18.80
N ILE A 45 1.03 -1.25 19.36
CA ILE A 45 1.11 -2.63 18.87
C ILE A 45 0.32 -3.50 19.84
N ASP A 46 -0.66 -4.23 19.31
CA ASP A 46 -1.47 -5.17 20.09
C ASP A 46 -0.99 -6.61 19.82
N GLN A 47 -0.54 -7.31 20.87
CA GLN A 47 -0.01 -8.66 20.74
C GLN A 47 -1.07 -9.70 20.33
N ARG A 48 -2.35 -9.48 20.66
CA ARG A 48 -3.43 -10.39 20.28
C ARG A 48 -3.77 -10.21 18.81
N GLU A 49 -3.87 -8.97 18.34
CA GLU A 49 -4.04 -8.67 16.92
C GLU A 49 -2.84 -9.19 16.11
N TRP A 50 -1.63 -9.15 16.69
CA TRP A 50 -0.42 -9.76 16.14
C TRP A 50 -0.55 -11.26 15.90
N ALA A 51 -0.86 -12.02 16.95
CA ALA A 51 -1.05 -13.45 16.86
C ALA A 51 -2.16 -13.82 15.87
N GLN A 52 -3.23 -13.02 15.81
CA GLN A 52 -4.31 -13.21 14.85
C GLN A 52 -3.81 -13.07 13.40
N ALA A 53 -3.01 -12.03 13.12
CA ALA A 53 -2.44 -11.84 11.79
C ALA A 53 -1.51 -13.00 11.39
N GLU A 54 -0.72 -13.53 12.31
CA GLU A 54 0.15 -14.70 12.07
C GLU A 54 -0.66 -15.96 11.75
N VAL A 55 -1.78 -16.19 12.45
CA VAL A 55 -2.69 -17.32 12.17
C VAL A 55 -3.31 -17.19 10.78
N ILE A 56 -3.79 -16.01 10.40
CA ILE A 56 -4.38 -15.78 9.06
C ILE A 56 -3.31 -15.92 7.95
N HIS A 57 -2.10 -15.46 8.23
CA HIS A 57 -0.97 -15.55 7.31
C HIS A 57 -0.41 -16.98 7.19
N GLY A 58 -0.47 -17.75 8.26
CA GLY A 58 0.06 -19.11 8.37
C GLY A 58 1.54 -19.18 8.77
N ARG A 59 2.19 -18.06 9.13
CA ARG A 59 3.58 -18.00 9.58
C ARG A 59 3.86 -16.76 10.45
N PRO A 60 4.91 -16.78 11.30
CA PRO A 60 5.32 -15.62 12.08
C PRO A 60 5.61 -14.39 11.20
N ILE A 61 5.39 -13.20 11.75
CA ILE A 61 5.66 -11.91 11.08
C ILE A 61 6.60 -11.03 11.93
N THR A 62 7.42 -10.21 11.28
CA THR A 62 8.42 -9.36 11.98
C THR A 62 7.76 -8.26 12.80
N LYS A 63 8.18 -8.10 14.05
CA LYS A 63 7.73 -7.03 14.96
C LYS A 63 8.45 -5.70 14.77
N ASP A 64 9.53 -5.71 14.00
CA ASP A 64 10.24 -4.49 13.62
C ASP A 64 9.46 -3.79 12.50
N VAL A 65 8.47 -3.00 12.90
CA VAL A 65 7.57 -2.28 12.00
C VAL A 65 7.47 -0.82 12.40
N PRO A 66 7.37 0.10 11.42
CA PRO A 66 7.21 1.51 11.71
C PRO A 66 5.91 1.79 12.48
N ILE A 67 5.98 2.76 13.39
CA ILE A 67 4.87 3.28 14.18
C ILE A 67 4.89 4.82 14.17
N GLY A 68 3.73 5.45 14.32
CA GLY A 68 3.61 6.91 14.37
C GLY A 68 4.00 7.63 13.07
N ALA A 69 3.89 6.96 11.92
CA ALA A 69 4.35 7.49 10.64
C ALA A 69 3.44 7.04 9.48
N VAL A 70 3.41 7.83 8.40
CA VAL A 70 2.88 7.37 7.11
C VAL A 70 3.91 6.48 6.45
N VAL A 71 3.48 5.35 5.89
CA VAL A 71 4.41 4.36 5.30
C VAL A 71 3.99 3.87 3.92
N ALA A 72 2.76 4.17 3.50
CA ALA A 72 2.27 3.81 2.19
C ALA A 72 1.13 4.75 1.78
N VAL A 73 0.84 4.77 0.48
CA VAL A 73 -0.44 5.25 -0.05
C VAL A 73 -1.12 4.12 -0.81
N VAL A 74 -2.45 4.09 -0.75
CA VAL A 74 -3.27 3.13 -1.47
C VAL A 74 -4.44 3.82 -2.14
N THR A 75 -5.02 3.18 -3.16
CA THR A 75 -6.37 3.53 -3.61
C THR A 75 -7.36 2.49 -3.12
N PHE A 76 -8.61 2.89 -2.91
CA PHE A 76 -9.72 1.96 -2.69
C PHE A 76 -10.59 1.91 -3.95
N THR A 77 -10.97 0.72 -4.38
CA THR A 77 -11.72 0.53 -5.65
C THR A 77 -13.21 0.46 -5.42
N HIS A 78 -13.64 -0.28 -4.40
CA HIS A 78 -15.04 -0.46 -4.04
C HIS A 78 -15.16 -0.95 -2.59
N VAL A 79 -16.40 -0.97 -2.10
CA VAL A 79 -16.75 -1.52 -0.79
C VAL A 79 -17.47 -2.86 -0.98
N VAL A 80 -17.11 -3.84 -0.16
CA VAL A 80 -17.85 -5.09 0.01
C VAL A 80 -18.47 -5.14 1.41
N ASN A 81 -19.60 -5.82 1.53
CA ASN A 81 -20.25 -6.10 2.81
C ASN A 81 -20.61 -7.58 2.99
N ARG A 82 -20.27 -8.41 1.99
CA ARG A 82 -20.49 -9.85 2.00
C ARG A 82 -19.25 -10.56 1.45
N LEU A 83 -18.91 -11.71 2.04
CA LEU A 83 -17.70 -12.47 1.70
C LEU A 83 -17.72 -12.95 0.24
N GLU A 84 -18.90 -13.25 -0.30
CA GLU A 84 -19.14 -13.72 -1.66
C GLU A 84 -18.72 -12.72 -2.74
N GLN A 85 -18.62 -11.43 -2.37
CA GLN A 85 -18.14 -10.38 -3.27
C GLN A 85 -16.61 -10.40 -3.44
N LEU A 86 -15.90 -11.22 -2.67
CA LEU A 86 -14.45 -11.37 -2.71
C LEU A 86 -14.04 -12.72 -3.29
N THR A 87 -12.93 -12.71 -4.03
CA THR A 87 -12.34 -13.90 -4.65
C THR A 87 -10.92 -14.15 -4.13
N GLY A 88 -10.52 -15.43 -4.18
CA GLY A 88 -9.17 -15.88 -3.84
C GLY A 88 -8.69 -15.42 -2.47
N ILE A 89 -7.44 -14.98 -2.42
CA ILE A 89 -6.73 -14.65 -1.18
C ILE A 89 -7.36 -13.50 -0.40
N LYS A 90 -8.18 -12.65 -1.02
CA LYS A 90 -8.84 -11.52 -0.34
C LYS A 90 -9.84 -11.99 0.72
N ARG A 91 -10.44 -13.17 0.52
CA ARG A 91 -11.49 -13.73 1.39
C ARG A 91 -10.98 -13.97 2.82
N LYS A 92 -9.73 -14.44 3.01
CA LYS A 92 -9.17 -14.70 4.34
C LYS A 92 -8.97 -13.44 5.19
N TRP A 93 -8.96 -12.27 4.55
CA TRP A 93 -8.67 -10.98 5.18
C TRP A 93 -9.91 -10.14 5.52
N PHE A 94 -11.11 -10.62 5.20
CA PHE A 94 -12.36 -9.90 5.42
C PHE A 94 -13.09 -10.41 6.67
N PHE A 95 -13.35 -9.47 7.59
CA PHE A 95 -14.00 -9.73 8.88
C PHE A 95 -15.24 -8.86 9.10
N GLY A 96 -15.50 -7.90 8.19
CA GLY A 96 -16.72 -7.11 8.17
C GLY A 96 -16.79 -5.99 9.21
N PRO A 97 -17.96 -5.31 9.29
CA PRO A 97 -19.09 -5.44 8.36
C PRO A 97 -18.83 -4.84 6.97
N TYR A 98 -17.85 -3.94 6.83
CA TYR A 98 -17.46 -3.37 5.53
C TYR A 98 -15.99 -3.64 5.23
N GLY A 99 -15.71 -4.05 4.00
CA GLY A 99 -14.37 -4.29 3.48
C GLY A 99 -14.06 -3.27 2.39
N TRP A 100 -13.07 -2.42 2.61
CA TRP A 100 -12.60 -1.49 1.60
C TRP A 100 -11.55 -2.19 0.76
N VAL A 101 -11.88 -2.48 -0.50
CA VAL A 101 -11.00 -3.26 -1.38
C VAL A 101 -9.90 -2.37 -1.92
N ILE A 102 -8.66 -2.71 -1.57
CA ILE A 102 -7.45 -1.99 -1.97
C ILE A 102 -7.19 -2.26 -3.46
N GLY A 103 -6.96 -1.18 -4.21
CA GLY A 103 -6.57 -1.20 -5.61
C GLY A 103 -5.06 -1.15 -5.75
N ARG A 104 -4.53 0.05 -6.03
CA ARG A 104 -3.09 0.26 -6.15
C ARG A 104 -2.49 0.47 -4.76
N LYS A 105 -1.25 0.02 -4.58
CA LYS A 105 -0.42 0.31 -3.40
C LYS A 105 0.92 0.88 -3.83
N PHE A 106 1.38 1.91 -3.13
CA PHE A 106 2.73 2.43 -3.21
C PHE A 106 3.30 2.47 -1.80
N ILE A 107 4.35 1.69 -1.56
CA ILE A 107 5.07 1.67 -0.29
C ILE A 107 6.14 2.74 -0.33
N LEU A 108 6.17 3.61 0.67
CA LEU A 108 7.16 4.68 0.78
C LEU A 108 8.56 4.08 0.98
N ASP A 109 9.59 4.75 0.46
CA ASP A 109 10.99 4.33 0.63
C ASP A 109 11.41 4.43 2.11
N TYR A 110 10.86 5.42 2.82
CA TYR A 110 11.00 5.55 4.26
C TYR A 110 9.73 6.09 4.91
N PRO A 111 9.46 5.71 6.17
CA PRO A 111 8.34 6.24 6.94
C PRO A 111 8.44 7.76 7.13
N ILE A 112 7.33 8.47 7.04
CA ILE A 112 7.24 9.92 7.28
C ILE A 112 6.54 10.16 8.62
N PRO A 113 7.26 10.52 9.70
CA PRO A 113 6.67 10.70 11.02
C PRO A 113 5.63 11.82 11.06
N CYS A 114 4.45 11.53 11.61
CA CYS A 114 3.44 12.55 11.87
C CYS A 114 2.40 12.07 12.88
N ARG A 115 1.59 13.01 13.41
CA ARG A 115 0.49 12.66 14.30
C ARG A 115 -0.68 12.05 13.50
N GLY A 116 -1.02 10.80 13.81
CA GLY A 116 -2.22 10.15 13.29
C GLY A 116 -3.51 10.67 13.95
N MET A 117 -4.63 10.49 13.26
CA MET A 117 -5.96 10.83 13.76
C MET A 117 -6.98 9.71 13.47
N LEU A 118 -8.13 9.76 14.14
CA LEU A 118 -9.24 8.82 13.92
C LEU A 118 -10.00 9.15 12.63
N LYS A 119 -10.75 8.16 12.12
CA LYS A 119 -11.51 8.22 10.86
C LYS A 119 -10.59 8.56 9.67
N LEU A 120 -11.17 8.97 8.54
CA LEU A 120 -10.41 9.61 7.47
C LEU A 120 -10.12 11.05 7.86
N TRP A 121 -8.85 11.44 7.83
CA TRP A 121 -8.40 12.77 8.24
C TRP A 121 -7.61 13.45 7.13
N GLN A 122 -7.48 14.77 7.23
CA GLN A 122 -6.71 15.56 6.28
C GLN A 122 -5.23 15.47 6.63
N LEU A 123 -4.41 14.99 5.69
CA LEU A 123 -2.97 14.94 5.88
C LEU A 123 -2.38 16.36 5.86
N PRO A 124 -1.44 16.71 6.77
CA PRO A 124 -0.67 17.94 6.68
C PRO A 124 0.04 18.06 5.34
N GLU A 125 0.17 19.30 4.86
CA GLU A 125 0.62 19.55 3.48
C GLU A 125 2.10 19.15 3.31
N GLU A 126 2.93 19.37 4.32
CA GLU A 126 4.33 18.97 4.34
C GLU A 126 4.52 17.45 4.19
N ILE A 127 3.66 16.65 4.85
CA ILE A 127 3.71 15.19 4.75
C ILE A 127 3.22 14.75 3.37
N LYS A 128 2.18 15.40 2.83
CA LYS A 128 1.69 15.14 1.48
C LYS A 128 2.75 15.43 0.42
N VAL A 129 3.46 16.55 0.53
CA VAL A 129 4.54 16.93 -0.39
C VAL A 129 5.64 15.86 -0.40
N GLU A 130 6.04 15.39 0.78
CA GLU A 130 7.06 14.34 0.89
C GLU A 130 6.63 13.00 0.30
N ILE A 131 5.36 12.60 0.49
CA ILE A 131 4.78 11.42 -0.17
C ILE A 131 4.89 11.56 -1.70
N LEU A 132 4.46 12.70 -2.24
CA LEU A 132 4.44 12.93 -3.68
C LEU A 132 5.86 12.94 -4.25
N ARG A 133 6.83 13.47 -3.50
CA ARG A 133 8.26 13.44 -3.86
C ARG A 133 8.75 11.99 -4.04
N GLN A 134 8.53 11.11 -3.04
CA GLN A 134 8.93 9.70 -3.14
C GLN A 134 8.22 8.96 -4.29
N MET A 135 6.95 9.27 -4.53
CA MET A 135 6.21 8.70 -5.68
C MET A 135 6.79 9.12 -7.03
N GLU A 136 7.18 10.39 -7.17
CA GLU A 136 7.78 10.91 -8.39
C GLU A 136 9.18 10.35 -8.61
N ASP A 137 10.02 10.31 -7.57
CA ASP A 137 11.37 9.77 -7.63
C ASP A 137 11.36 8.33 -8.16
N ARG A 138 10.48 7.48 -7.61
CA ARG A 138 10.35 6.09 -8.09
C ARG A 138 9.80 5.99 -9.52
N ARG A 139 8.96 6.93 -9.94
CA ARG A 139 8.46 6.99 -11.33
C ARG A 139 9.59 7.34 -12.30
N VAL A 140 10.42 8.31 -11.93
CA VAL A 140 11.60 8.72 -12.70
C VAL A 140 12.60 7.57 -12.80
N ASP A 141 12.92 6.92 -11.69
CA ASP A 141 13.80 5.75 -11.68
C ASP A 141 13.28 4.66 -12.60
N GLY A 142 12.00 4.30 -12.50
CA GLY A 142 11.36 3.32 -13.37
C GLY A 142 11.48 3.66 -14.86
N TYR A 143 11.34 4.94 -15.22
CA TYR A 143 11.52 5.42 -16.60
C TYR A 143 12.98 5.37 -17.06
N LEU A 144 13.93 5.79 -16.22
CA LEU A 144 15.36 5.72 -16.52
C LEU A 144 15.83 4.28 -16.76
N PHE A 145 15.39 3.33 -15.93
CA PHE A 145 15.70 1.92 -16.11
C PHE A 145 15.07 1.32 -17.37
N ALA A 146 13.82 1.67 -17.69
CA ALA A 146 13.16 1.22 -18.91
C ALA A 146 13.92 1.71 -20.16
N THR A 147 14.22 3.01 -20.21
CA THR A 147 14.94 3.62 -21.35
C THR A 147 16.37 3.09 -21.51
N ALA A 148 17.07 2.82 -20.41
CA ALA A 148 18.40 2.20 -20.46
C ALA A 148 18.37 0.78 -21.05
N LYS A 149 17.39 -0.05 -20.65
CA LYS A 149 17.20 -1.40 -21.21
C LYS A 149 16.85 -1.37 -22.70
N GLU A 150 16.01 -0.41 -23.12
CA GLU A 150 15.66 -0.23 -24.52
C GLU A 150 16.88 0.15 -25.38
N LYS A 151 17.74 1.05 -24.89
CA LYS A 151 19.00 1.42 -25.58
C LYS A 151 19.96 0.24 -25.71
N GLU A 152 20.18 -0.52 -24.63
CA GLU A 152 21.07 -1.70 -24.67
C GLU A 152 20.58 -2.75 -25.68
N GLN A 153 19.27 -2.94 -25.78
CA GLN A 153 18.67 -3.87 -26.74
C GLN A 153 18.85 -3.41 -28.19
N GLN A 154 18.71 -2.11 -28.46
CA GLN A 154 18.93 -1.53 -29.79
C GLN A 154 20.40 -1.67 -30.23
N GLU A 155 21.36 -1.43 -29.33
CA GLU A 155 22.79 -1.62 -29.60
C GLU A 155 23.13 -3.10 -29.90
N LYS A 156 22.51 -4.04 -29.18
CA LYS A 156 22.66 -5.48 -29.47
C LYS A 156 22.19 -5.83 -30.88
N TRP A 157 21.00 -5.37 -31.27
CA TRP A 157 20.48 -5.62 -32.62
C TRP A 157 21.33 -4.97 -33.73
N ALA A 158 21.85 -3.76 -33.50
CA ALA A 158 22.74 -3.10 -34.46
C ALA A 158 24.02 -3.92 -34.72
N LYS A 159 24.66 -4.40 -33.65
CA LYS A 159 25.88 -5.25 -33.76
C LYS A 159 25.62 -6.60 -34.43
N GLU A 160 24.44 -7.18 -34.23
CA GLU A 160 24.05 -8.42 -34.91
C GLU A 160 23.77 -8.23 -36.41
N ALA A 161 23.24 -7.07 -36.80
CA ALA A 161 23.02 -6.72 -38.20
C ALA A 161 24.34 -6.52 -38.96
N GLU A 162 25.33 -5.88 -38.34
CA GLU A 162 26.66 -5.67 -38.92
C GLU A 162 27.42 -7.00 -39.15
N LYS A 163 27.26 -7.99 -38.25
CA LYS A 163 27.88 -9.32 -38.41
C LYS A 163 27.28 -10.19 -39.51
N LYS A 164 26.14 -9.80 -40.07
CA LYS A 164 25.46 -10.52 -41.16
C LYS A 164 25.73 -9.91 -42.54
N THR A 165 26.58 -8.88 -42.61
CA THR A 165 27.03 -8.22 -43.84
C THR A 165 28.47 -8.60 -44.11
#